data_AF-C6SBH8-F1
#
_entry.id   AF-C6SBH8-F1
#
_cell.length_a   1.000
_cell.length_b   1.000
_cell.length_c   1.000
_cell.angle_alpha   90.00
_cell.angle_beta   90.00
_cell.angle_gamma   90.00
#
_symmetry.space_group_name_H-M   'P 1'
#
loop_
_entity.id
_entity.type
_entity.pdbx_description
1 polymer ?
#
loop_
_entity_poly.entity_id
_entity_poly.type
_entity_poly.pdbx_seq_one_letter_code
_entity_poly.pdbx_strand_id
1 'polypeptide(L)'
;MTEPTSRRRFLKTCTAAAGAGLLQACGTSATSVPPLPSSHSVVKARTVPLQTPRRQSSDGNLLRVVASSGFAEDTNRVNTALTRLYNVGFTVTNQQAGSRRFQRFAGTDTQRAADFQEVASGRVATP
;
A
#
# COMPACT_ATOMS: atom_id res chain seq x y z
N MET A 1 -29.13 -32.06 -23.80
CA MET A 1 -29.10 -31.25 -22.56
C MET A 1 -27.75 -31.46 -21.90
N THR A 2 -26.85 -30.48 -22.00
CA THR A 2 -25.47 -30.57 -21.50
C THR A 2 -25.26 -29.50 -20.43
N GLU A 3 -25.25 -29.91 -19.17
CA GLU A 3 -24.99 -29.09 -17.98
C GLU A 3 -23.49 -28.68 -17.90
N PRO A 4 -23.15 -27.41 -17.60
CA PRO A 4 -21.76 -27.01 -17.43
C PRO A 4 -21.23 -27.37 -16.03
N THR A 5 -20.16 -28.16 -16.01
CA THR A 5 -19.41 -28.57 -14.81
C THR A 5 -18.84 -27.37 -14.06
N SER A 6 -19.38 -27.11 -12.86
CA SER A 6 -19.00 -26.01 -11.96
C SER A 6 -17.60 -26.22 -11.35
N ARG A 7 -16.64 -25.38 -11.75
CA ARG A 7 -15.24 -25.35 -11.27
C ARG A 7 -15.06 -25.03 -9.78
N ARG A 8 -16.13 -24.70 -9.04
CA ARG A 8 -16.07 -24.25 -7.64
C ARG A 8 -15.99 -25.35 -6.59
N ARG A 9 -16.12 -26.63 -6.95
CA ARG A 9 -16.16 -27.74 -5.96
C ARG A 9 -14.82 -28.44 -5.73
N PHE A 10 -13.77 -28.08 -6.45
CA PHE A 10 -12.52 -28.85 -6.44
C PHE A 10 -11.55 -28.52 -5.28
N LEU A 11 -11.79 -27.47 -4.49
CA LEU A 11 -10.86 -27.03 -3.43
C LEU A 11 -11.39 -27.23 -2.01
N LYS A 12 -12.24 -28.24 -1.78
CA LYS A 12 -12.76 -28.56 -0.45
C LYS A 12 -12.40 -29.99 -0.04
N THR A 13 -11.11 -30.30 0.15
CA THR A 13 -10.71 -31.48 0.92
C THR A 13 -9.22 -31.47 1.28
N CYS A 14 -8.92 -32.02 2.47
CA CYS A 14 -7.62 -32.36 3.09
C CYS A 14 -7.08 -31.32 4.10
N THR A 15 -7.37 -31.45 5.42
CA THR A 15 -6.76 -32.32 6.49
C THR A 15 -5.59 -31.60 7.19
N ALA A 16 -5.27 -31.70 8.49
CA ALA A 16 -5.62 -32.63 9.57
C ALA A 16 -5.40 -31.92 10.94
N ALA A 17 -5.94 -32.53 11.99
CA ALA A 17 -5.89 -32.09 13.38
C ALA A 17 -4.63 -32.55 14.14
N ALA A 18 -4.33 -31.77 15.20
CA ALA A 18 -3.74 -32.13 16.49
C ALA A 18 -2.29 -32.66 16.58
N GLY A 19 -1.44 -31.87 17.24
CA GLY A 19 -0.22 -32.32 17.91
C GLY A 19 0.06 -31.42 19.11
N ALA A 20 -0.32 -31.88 20.31
CA ALA A 20 -0.09 -31.19 21.57
C ALA A 20 1.35 -31.36 22.03
N GLY A 21 2.04 -30.25 22.30
CA GLY A 21 3.31 -30.22 23.03
C GLY A 21 3.15 -29.32 24.24
N LEU A 22 3.03 -29.95 25.42
CA LEU A 22 2.84 -29.30 26.71
C LEU A 22 4.15 -28.65 27.16
N LEU A 23 4.14 -27.35 27.44
CA LEU A 23 4.99 -26.77 28.48
C LEU A 23 4.11 -25.96 29.43
N GLN A 24 3.60 -26.70 30.41
CA GLN A 24 3.20 -26.18 31.70
C GLN A 24 4.41 -25.48 32.36
N ALA A 25 4.24 -24.21 32.71
CA ALA A 25 5.06 -23.56 33.74
C ALA A 25 4.18 -22.61 34.56
N CYS A 26 3.50 -23.25 35.53
CA CYS A 26 3.21 -22.83 36.91
C CYS A 26 2.84 -21.37 37.24
N GLY A 27 1.60 -21.21 37.70
CA GLY A 27 1.20 -20.15 38.64
C GLY A 27 -0.31 -19.92 38.77
N THR A 28 -1.02 -20.79 39.52
CA THR A 28 -2.12 -20.52 40.51
C THR A 28 -2.99 -19.26 40.30
N SER A 29 -4.34 -19.23 40.23
CA SER A 29 -5.44 -20.15 40.57
C SER A 29 -6.80 -19.66 40.00
N ALA A 30 -7.73 -20.61 39.82
CA ALA A 30 -9.20 -20.53 39.98
C ALA A 30 -10.12 -19.72 39.00
N THR A 31 -10.97 -20.50 38.31
CA THR A 31 -12.43 -20.35 38.08
C THR A 31 -13.02 -18.98 37.68
N SER A 32 -13.52 -18.87 36.44
CA SER A 32 -14.94 -18.57 36.08
C SER A 32 -15.08 -17.95 34.66
N VAL A 33 -16.00 -18.52 33.86
CA VAL A 33 -16.94 -17.96 32.85
C VAL A 33 -16.48 -16.76 31.95
N PRO A 34 -16.74 -16.78 30.62
CA PRO A 34 -16.05 -15.97 29.62
C PRO A 34 -16.53 -14.51 29.54
N PRO A 35 -15.65 -13.59 29.10
CA PRO A 35 -16.00 -12.75 27.95
C PRO A 35 -14.81 -12.44 27.01
N LEU A 36 -15.14 -12.28 25.73
CA LEU A 36 -14.29 -11.71 24.69
C LEU A 36 -13.73 -10.35 25.15
N PRO A 37 -12.43 -10.09 24.94
CA PRO A 37 -12.08 -9.11 23.91
C PRO A 37 -10.84 -9.56 23.14
N SER A 38 -10.99 -9.72 21.82
CA SER A 38 -9.84 -9.93 20.93
C SER A 38 -9.01 -8.65 20.89
N SER A 39 -8.00 -8.61 21.74
CA SER A 39 -6.92 -7.63 21.75
C SER A 39 -6.06 -7.81 20.51
N HIS A 40 -6.53 -7.28 19.38
CA HIS A 40 -5.65 -7.01 18.25
C HIS A 40 -4.70 -5.90 18.69
N SER A 41 -3.46 -6.27 19.01
CA SER A 41 -2.37 -5.32 19.15
C SER A 41 -2.19 -4.61 17.81
N VAL A 42 -2.87 -3.48 17.65
CA VAL A 42 -2.58 -2.50 16.60
C VAL A 42 -1.11 -2.14 16.78
N VAL A 43 -0.28 -2.56 15.83
CA VAL A 43 1.09 -2.03 15.75
C VAL A 43 0.94 -0.53 15.57
N LYS A 44 1.13 0.20 16.67
CA LYS A 44 1.05 1.65 16.72
C LYS A 44 1.96 2.19 15.62
N ALA A 45 1.38 2.94 14.68
CA ALA A 45 2.14 3.59 13.62
C ALA A 45 3.32 4.32 14.26
N ARG A 46 4.55 3.92 13.91
CA ARG A 46 5.76 4.55 14.42
C ARG A 46 5.74 5.99 13.96
N THR A 47 5.68 6.92 14.92
CA THR A 47 5.81 8.35 14.66
C THR A 47 7.19 8.58 14.04
N VAL A 48 7.22 8.97 12.78
CA VAL A 48 8.44 9.44 12.13
C VAL A 48 8.79 10.77 12.80
N PRO A 49 10.01 10.96 13.32
CA PRO A 49 10.42 12.24 13.89
C PRO A 49 10.20 13.35 12.86
N LEU A 50 9.59 14.45 13.28
CA LEU A 50 9.45 15.63 12.44
C LEU A 50 10.86 16.21 12.23
N GLN A 51 11.51 15.85 11.12
CA GLN A 51 12.73 16.53 10.72
C GLN A 51 12.36 17.97 10.39
N THR A 52 13.05 18.91 11.04
CA THR A 52 12.97 20.34 10.75
C THR A 52 13.12 20.52 9.24
N PRO A 53 12.23 21.28 8.56
CA PRO A 53 12.31 21.43 7.11
C PRO A 53 13.61 22.16 6.79
N ARG A 54 14.66 21.40 6.49
CA ARG A 54 15.87 21.90 5.87
C ARG A 54 15.40 22.37 4.50
N ARG A 55 15.33 23.68 4.28
CA ARG A 55 15.24 24.25 2.92
C ARG A 55 16.51 23.82 2.19
N GLN A 56 16.51 22.61 1.66
CA GLN A 56 17.47 22.17 0.68
C GLN A 56 17.07 22.86 -0.62
N SER A 57 18.03 23.55 -1.24
CA SER A 57 17.86 24.18 -2.54
C SER A 57 17.21 23.17 -3.50
N SER A 58 16.26 23.65 -4.29
CA SER A 58 15.38 22.90 -5.21
C SER A 58 16.10 21.99 -6.20
N ASP A 59 17.41 22.10 -6.30
CA ASP A 59 18.17 21.67 -7.47
C ASP A 59 18.52 20.17 -7.43
N GLY A 60 18.32 19.49 -6.29
CA GLY A 60 18.56 18.03 -6.16
C GLY A 60 17.38 17.19 -5.68
N ASN A 61 16.25 17.81 -5.31
CA ASN A 61 15.13 17.14 -4.65
C ASN A 61 13.83 17.18 -5.47
N LEU A 62 13.96 17.22 -6.81
CA LEU A 62 12.81 17.18 -7.71
C LEU A 62 12.43 15.73 -8.03
N LEU A 63 11.18 15.37 -7.76
CA LEU A 63 10.60 14.10 -8.14
C LEU A 63 9.44 14.31 -9.12
N ARG A 64 9.30 13.38 -10.06
CA ARG A 64 8.13 13.31 -10.95
C ARG A 64 7.40 12.00 -10.71
N VAL A 65 6.10 12.08 -10.47
CA VAL A 65 5.26 10.87 -10.38
C VAL A 65 4.98 10.37 -11.78
N VAL A 66 5.08 9.06 -11.98
CA VAL A 66 4.70 8.36 -13.21
C VAL A 66 3.84 7.16 -12.83
N ALA A 67 2.73 6.93 -13.55
CA ALA A 67 1.81 5.85 -13.26
C ALA A 67 1.59 4.95 -14.48
N SER A 68 2.50 3.99 -14.69
CA SER A 68 2.56 3.16 -15.89
C SER A 68 1.58 1.99 -15.92
N SER A 69 0.92 1.68 -14.81
CA SER A 69 0.09 0.48 -14.65
C SER A 69 -1.20 0.81 -13.89
N GLY A 70 -1.55 0.06 -12.84
CA GLY A 70 -2.71 0.31 -12.00
C GLY A 70 -2.60 1.55 -11.12
N PHE A 71 -3.72 1.93 -10.53
CA PHE A 71 -3.83 3.03 -9.57
C PHE A 71 -4.07 2.53 -8.15
N ALA A 72 -3.83 3.39 -7.15
CA ALA A 72 -4.26 3.13 -5.79
C ALA A 72 -5.79 3.24 -5.68
N GLU A 73 -6.45 2.17 -5.21
CA GLU A 73 -7.91 2.13 -5.04
C GLU A 73 -8.40 3.22 -4.06
N ASP A 74 -7.65 3.43 -2.98
CA ASP A 74 -7.90 4.50 -2.01
C ASP A 74 -6.99 5.71 -2.28
N THR A 75 -7.61 6.84 -2.65
CA THR A 75 -6.91 8.11 -2.92
C THR A 75 -6.16 8.64 -1.70
N ASN A 76 -6.57 8.31 -0.47
CA ASN A 76 -5.83 8.72 0.73
C ASN A 76 -4.41 8.16 0.77
N ARG A 77 -4.16 7.02 0.11
CA ARG A 77 -2.81 6.46 -0.02
C ARG A 77 -1.90 7.36 -0.86
N VAL A 78 -2.44 7.93 -1.96
CA VAL A 78 -1.72 8.89 -2.80
C VAL A 78 -1.41 10.15 -2.01
N ASN A 79 -2.41 10.72 -1.33
CA ASN A 79 -2.24 11.92 -0.52
C ASN A 79 -1.21 11.69 0.60
N THR A 80 -1.27 10.56 1.30
CA THR A 80 -0.31 10.20 2.35
C THR A 80 1.11 10.10 1.80
N ALA A 81 1.30 9.49 0.64
CA ALA A 81 2.61 9.40 0.00
C ALA A 81 3.15 10.79 -0.38
N LEU A 82 2.33 11.64 -1.00
CA LEU A 82 2.70 13.00 -1.36
C LEU A 82 3.09 13.83 -0.13
N THR A 83 2.28 13.79 0.94
CA THR A 83 2.59 14.48 2.21
C THR A 83 3.92 14.03 2.79
N ARG A 84 4.23 12.73 2.76
CA ARG A 84 5.53 12.22 3.26
C ARG A 84 6.69 12.77 2.43
N LEU A 85 6.55 12.83 1.11
CA LEU A 85 7.58 13.40 0.23
C LEU A 85 7.80 14.89 0.51
N TYR A 86 6.72 15.66 0.68
CA TYR A 86 6.82 17.08 1.04
C TYR A 86 7.48 17.29 2.40
N ASN A 87 7.14 16.47 3.39
CA ASN A 87 7.68 16.60 4.74
C ASN A 87 9.20 16.37 4.80
N VAL A 88 9.75 15.59 3.88
CA VAL A 88 11.21 15.38 3.78
C VAL A 88 11.89 16.33 2.77
N GLY A 89 11.15 17.31 2.24
CA GLY A 89 11.70 18.39 1.40
C GLY A 89 11.76 18.09 -0.10
N PHE A 90 11.07 17.06 -0.61
CA PHE A 90 10.95 16.85 -2.06
C PHE A 90 9.93 17.82 -2.67
N THR A 91 10.25 18.31 -3.87
CA THR A 91 9.28 18.93 -4.76
C THR A 91 8.73 17.86 -5.69
N VAL A 92 7.41 17.64 -5.71
CA VAL A 92 6.78 16.57 -6.48
C VAL A 92 5.97 17.15 -7.64
N THR A 93 6.26 16.71 -8.86
CA THR A 93 5.54 17.09 -10.08
C THR A 93 4.69 15.93 -10.61
N ASN A 94 3.74 16.25 -11.49
CA ASN A 94 2.81 15.28 -12.10
C ASN A 94 1.96 14.47 -11.10
N GLN A 95 1.56 15.10 -10.00
CA GLN A 95 0.82 14.44 -8.90
C GLN A 95 -0.53 13.85 -9.36
N GLN A 96 -1.14 14.46 -10.38
CA GLN A 96 -2.35 13.96 -11.04
C GLN A 96 -2.20 12.54 -11.61
N ALA A 97 -0.97 12.04 -11.83
CA ALA A 97 -0.72 10.64 -12.18
C ALA A 97 -1.33 9.67 -11.16
N GLY A 98 -1.31 10.02 -9.88
CA GLY A 98 -1.88 9.18 -8.82
C GLY A 98 -3.41 9.12 -8.82
N SER A 99 -4.09 10.10 -9.41
CA SER A 99 -5.56 10.21 -9.39
C SER A 99 -6.25 9.87 -10.71
N ARG A 100 -5.50 9.78 -11.83
CA ARG A 100 -6.04 9.35 -13.14
C ARG A 100 -6.63 7.94 -13.09
N ARG A 101 -7.75 7.73 -13.78
CA ARG A 101 -8.45 6.44 -13.84
C ARG A 101 -8.89 6.13 -15.27
N PHE A 102 -8.57 4.93 -15.75
CA PHE A 102 -9.06 4.39 -17.01
C PHE A 102 -9.13 2.86 -16.90
N GLN A 103 -10.34 2.32 -16.72
CA GLN A 103 -10.56 0.90 -16.43
C GLN A 103 -9.72 0.46 -15.21
N ARG A 104 -8.79 -0.49 -15.38
CA ARG A 104 -7.85 -0.97 -14.36
C ARG A 104 -6.51 -0.21 -14.31
N PHE A 105 -6.36 0.83 -15.13
CA PHE A 105 -5.11 1.56 -15.32
C PHE A 105 -5.18 3.00 -14.82
N ALA A 106 -4.03 3.56 -14.46
CA ALA A 106 -3.85 4.93 -13.96
C ALA A 106 -3.87 5.98 -15.10
N GLY A 107 -4.92 5.94 -15.92
CA GLY A 107 -5.10 6.80 -17.09
C GLY A 107 -5.00 6.03 -18.41
N THR A 108 -5.26 6.74 -19.50
CA THR A 108 -5.21 6.20 -20.87
C THR A 108 -3.78 5.85 -21.26
N ASP A 109 -3.62 5.03 -22.30
CA ASP A 109 -2.31 4.66 -22.83
C ASP A 109 -1.49 5.90 -23.22
N THR A 110 -2.13 6.91 -23.82
CA THR A 110 -1.51 8.19 -24.16
C THR A 110 -0.99 8.92 -22.92
N GLN A 111 -1.80 8.99 -21.85
CA GLN A 111 -1.38 9.65 -20.60
C GLN A 111 -0.21 8.92 -19.94
N ARG A 112 -0.25 7.58 -19.89
CA ARG A 112 0.81 6.76 -19.30
C ARG A 112 2.10 6.83 -20.11
N ALA A 113 2.01 6.88 -21.44
CA ALA A 113 3.17 7.06 -22.31
C ALA A 113 3.78 8.47 -22.17
N ALA A 114 2.93 9.50 -22.11
CA ALA A 114 3.35 10.89 -21.91
C ALA A 114 4.16 11.08 -20.61
N ASP A 115 3.79 10.38 -19.53
CA ASP A 115 4.49 10.45 -18.25
C ASP A 115 6.01 10.19 -18.38
N PHE A 116 6.39 9.23 -19.23
CA PHE A 116 7.79 8.90 -19.54
C PHE A 116 8.36 9.71 -20.69
N GLN A 117 7.58 9.96 -21.75
CA GLN A 117 8.07 10.68 -22.91
C GLN A 117 8.48 12.11 -22.57
N GLU A 118 7.76 12.78 -21.66
CA GLU A 118 8.14 14.11 -21.18
C GLU A 118 9.49 14.11 -20.45
N VAL A 119 9.82 13.03 -19.73
CA VAL A 119 11.13 12.84 -19.11
C VAL A 119 12.19 12.54 -20.15
N ALA A 120 11.94 11.56 -21.02
CA ALA A 120 12.89 11.11 -22.04
C ALA A 120 13.22 12.22 -23.06
N SER A 121 12.26 13.10 -23.35
CA SER A 121 12.46 14.23 -24.27
C SER A 121 13.06 15.46 -23.58
N GLY A 122 13.41 15.40 -22.29
CA GLY A 122 13.92 16.55 -21.53
C GLY A 122 12.91 17.70 -21.37
N ARG A 123 11.61 17.43 -21.57
CA ARG A 123 10.55 18.45 -21.40
C ARG A 123 10.23 18.72 -19.93
N VAL A 124 10.68 17.83 -19.04
CA VAL A 124 10.56 17.97 -17.59
C VAL A 124 11.94 17.91 -16.99
N ALA A 125 12.23 18.81 -16.05
CA ALA A 125 13.46 18.78 -15.30
C ALA A 125 13.59 17.46 -14.52
N THR A 126 14.73 16.80 -14.68
CA THR A 126 15.15 15.65 -13.90
C THR A 126 16.48 15.96 -13.22
N PRO A 127 16.73 15.44 -12.01
CA PRO A 127 18.03 15.56 -11.34
C PRO A 127 19.19 15.03 -12.18
#